data_AF-A0A1Z4F4G3-F1
#
_entry.id   AF-A0A1Z4F4G3-F1
#
_cell.length_a   1.000
_cell.length_b   1.000
_cell.length_c   1.000
_cell.angle_alpha   90.00
_cell.angle_beta   90.00
_cell.angle_gamma   90.00
#
_symmetry.space_group_name_H-M   'P 1'
#
loop_
_entity.id
_entity.type
_entity.pdbx_description
1 polymer ?
#
loop_
_entity_poly.entity_id
_entity_poly.type
_entity_poly.pdbx_seq_one_letter_code
_entity_poly.pdbx_strand_id
1 'polypeptide(L)' 'MYYTHVHQDLRESLDHVMVSEQFYDHSRKRVWLFEGLLINNDHLNFENHRETGTGDHGIVRVSFKHDPVK' A
#
# COMPACT_ATOMS: atom_id res chain seq x y z
N MET A 1 -3.35 11.23 -4.22
CA MET A 1 -4.13 10.26 -3.43
C MET A 1 -4.05 8.92 -4.12
N TYR A 2 -3.91 7.83 -3.37
CA TYR A 2 -3.97 6.49 -3.92
C TYR A 2 -5.31 5.86 -3.50
N TYR A 3 -5.93 5.12 -4.42
CA TYR A 3 -7.21 4.45 -4.17
C TYR A 3 -6.96 2.96 -4.01
N THR A 4 -7.47 2.41 -2.91
CA THR A 4 -7.37 0.99 -2.58
C THR A 4 -8.69 0.27 -2.79
N HIS A 5 -9.78 1.01 -3.01
CA HIS A 5 -11.08 0.47 -3.40
C HIS A 5 -11.65 1.30 -4.57
N VAL A 6 -12.08 0.62 -5.63
CA VAL A 6 -12.74 1.24 -6.79
C VAL A 6 -13.95 0.41 -7.18
N HIS A 7 -15.15 0.97 -7.01
CA HIS A 7 -16.40 0.29 -7.33
C HIS A 7 -17.46 1.28 -7.79
N GLN A 8 -18.12 1.02 -8.92
CA GLN A 8 -19.24 1.84 -9.42
C GLN A 8 -18.94 3.36 -9.40
N ASP A 9 -17.81 3.75 -10.02
CA ASP A 9 -17.29 5.13 -10.06
C ASP A 9 -16.88 5.76 -8.72
N LEU A 10 -17.06 5.06 -7.59
CA LEU A 10 -16.48 5.45 -6.31
C LEU A 10 -14.99 5.11 -6.27
N ARG A 11 -14.20 6.05 -5.77
CA ARG A 11 -12.75 5.90 -5.59
C ARG A 11 -12.39 6.27 -4.16
N GLU A 12 -11.99 5.27 -3.38
CA GLU A 12 -11.82 5.41 -1.95
C GLU A 12 -10.43 4.94 -1.51
N SER A 13 -9.90 5.58 -0.47
CA SER A 13 -8.68 5.18 0.23
C SER A 13 -9.10 4.64 1.59
N LEU A 14 -9.30 3.32 1.68
CA LEU A 14 -9.83 2.67 2.88
C LEU A 14 -8.74 1.90 3.64
N ASP A 15 -7.67 1.51 2.94
CA ASP A 15 -6.65 0.61 3.48
C ASP A 15 -5.40 1.37 3.91
N HIS A 16 -4.87 0.99 5.07
CA HIS A 16 -3.79 1.70 5.73
C HIS A 16 -2.72 0.72 6.24
N VAL A 17 -1.45 1.04 5.97
CA VAL A 17 -0.30 0.37 6.60
C VAL A 17 0.31 1.36 7.58
N MET A 18 0.04 1.18 8.87
CA MET A 18 0.63 1.98 9.94
C MET A 18 1.85 1.27 10.50
N VAL A 19 2.93 2.03 10.70
CA VAL A 19 4.22 1.53 11.18
C VAL A 19 4.73 2.37 12.36
N SER A 20 5.63 1.79 13.15
CA SER A 20 6.27 2.48 14.28
C SER A 20 7.09 3.69 13.84
N GLU A 21 7.43 4.58 14.78
CA GLU A 21 8.13 5.83 14.47
C GLU A 21 9.49 5.61 13.74
N GLN A 22 10.12 4.45 13.94
CA GLN A 22 11.43 4.05 13.40
C GLN A 22 11.41 3.84 11.87
N PHE A 23 10.22 3.82 11.25
CA PHE A 23 10.04 3.65 9.81
C PHE A 23 9.79 4.98 9.07
N TYR A 24 9.60 6.10 9.77
CA TYR A 24 9.44 7.41 9.11
C TYR A 24 10.81 8.03 8.83
N ASP A 25 10.99 8.51 7.60
CA ASP A 25 12.27 9.09 7.14
C ASP A 25 12.74 10.28 7.98
N HIS A 26 11.80 11.06 8.54
CA HIS A 26 12.11 12.22 9.39
C HIS A 26 12.23 11.90 10.88
N SER A 27 12.13 10.62 11.27
CA SER A 27 12.27 10.23 12.67
C SER A 27 13.72 10.32 13.14
N ARG A 28 13.93 10.91 14.33
CA ARG A 28 15.25 10.89 15.00
C ARG A 28 15.70 9.48 15.40
N LYS A 29 14.78 8.52 15.40
CA LYS A 29 15.04 7.10 15.69
C LYS A 29 14.90 6.23 14.44
N ARG A 30 15.02 6.78 13.23
CA ARG A 30 14.85 6.02 11.98
C ARG A 30 15.84 4.85 11.92
N VAL A 31 15.29 3.64 11.78
CA VAL A 31 16.04 2.38 11.54
C VAL A 31 15.84 1.89 10.11
N TRP A 32 14.70 2.25 9.51
CA TRP A 32 14.29 1.80 8.19
C TRP A 32 14.02 2.99 7.29
N LEU A 33 14.59 2.96 6.08
CA LEU A 33 14.33 3.94 5.02
C LEU A 33 13.14 3.49 4.19
N PHE A 34 12.21 4.39 3.91
CA PHE A 34 11.16 4.13 2.94
C PHE A 34 11.76 3.85 1.55
N GLU A 35 11.49 2.67 1.02
CA GLU A 35 12.01 2.25 -0.30
C GLU A 35 10.95 2.43 -1.39
N GLY A 36 9.68 2.21 -1.07
CA GLY A 36 8.60 2.42 -2.03
C GLY A 36 7.23 1.97 -1.55
N LEU A 37 6.22 2.45 -2.27
CA LEU A 37 4.82 2.09 -2.12
C LEU A 37 4.31 1.60 -3.48
N LEU A 38 3.65 0.44 -3.48
CA LEU A 38 2.97 -0.11 -4.63
C LEU A 38 1.52 -0.40 -4.23
N ILE A 39 0.58 0.03 -5.07
CA ILE A 39 -0.84 -0.25 -4.94
C ILE A 39 -1.29 -0.92 -6.22
N ASN A 40 -1.74 -2.16 -6.10
CA ASN A 40 -2.16 -2.99 -7.22
C ASN A 40 -3.64 -3.30 -7.12
N ASN A 41 -4.47 -2.57 -7.87
CA ASN A 41 -5.91 -2.83 -8.00
C ASN A 41 -6.14 -3.94 -9.04
N ASP A 42 -5.64 -5.14 -8.74
CA ASP A 42 -5.70 -6.31 -9.64
C ASP A 42 -7.12 -6.71 -10.03
N HIS A 43 -8.10 -6.43 -9.18
CA HIS A 43 -9.52 -6.62 -9.43
C HIS A 43 -10.10 -5.80 -10.58
N LEU A 44 -9.40 -4.75 -11.03
CA LEU A 44 -9.78 -3.97 -12.21
C LEU A 44 -9.18 -4.50 -13.52
N ASN A 45 -8.25 -5.46 -13.44
CA ASN A 45 -7.52 -5.93 -14.61
C ASN A 45 -8.23 -7.05 -15.37
N PHE A 46 -9.26 -7.67 -14.78
CA PHE A 46 -9.98 -8.81 -15.35
C PHE A 46 -11.50 -8.69 -15.15
N GLU A 47 -12.28 -8.98 -16.20
CA GLU A 47 -13.75 -8.94 -16.13
C GLU A 47 -14.32 -9.95 -15.13
N ASN A 48 -13.68 -11.12 -14.99
CA ASN A 48 -14.10 -12.19 -14.09
C ASN A 48 -13.26 -12.25 -12.81
N HIS A 49 -12.79 -11.09 -12.33
CA HIS A 49 -11.85 -11.00 -11.20
C HIS A 49 -12.28 -11.80 -9.94
N ARG A 50 -13.60 -11.85 -9.66
CA ARG A 50 -14.21 -12.63 -8.57
C ARG A 50 -14.00 -14.13 -8.73
N GLU A 51 -14.03 -14.65 -9.96
CA GLU A 51 -13.81 -16.06 -10.26
C GLU A 51 -12.32 -16.41 -10.25
N THR A 52 -11.46 -15.46 -10.64
CA THR A 52 -10.00 -15.60 -10.57
C THR A 52 -9.43 -15.37 -9.17
N GLY A 53 -10.28 -15.00 -8.20
CA GLY A 53 -9.95 -14.96 -6.78
C GLY A 53 -9.31 -13.67 -6.26
N THR A 54 -9.38 -12.56 -6.99
CA THR A 54 -8.94 -11.26 -6.45
C THR A 54 -10.02 -10.67 -5.52
N GLY A 55 -9.60 -9.91 -4.52
CA GLY A 55 -10.53 -9.13 -3.68
C GLY A 55 -11.22 -8.01 -4.46
N ASP A 56 -12.11 -7.26 -3.82
CA ASP A 56 -12.65 -5.98 -4.33
C ASP A 56 -11.81 -4.77 -3.90
N HIS A 57 -10.77 -4.99 -3.09
CA HIS A 57 -9.73 -4.02 -2.75
C HIS A 57 -8.41 -4.34 -3.46
N GLY A 58 -7.60 -3.31 -3.67
CA GLY A 58 -6.24 -3.43 -4.18
C GLY A 58 -5.25 -3.89 -3.11
N ILE A 59 -4.20 -4.57 -3.55
CA ILE A 59 -3.11 -4.99 -2.70
C ILE A 59 -2.20 -3.79 -2.44
N VAL A 60 -2.01 -3.46 -1.16
CA VAL A 60 -1.07 -2.42 -0.72
C VAL A 60 0.24 -3.09 -0.28
N ARG A 61 1.36 -2.72 -0.92
CA ARG A 61 2.69 -3.15 -0.53
C ARG A 61 3.56 -1.94 -0.21
N VAL A 62 4.08 -1.91 1.01
CA VAL A 62 5.09 -0.93 1.45
C VAL A 62 6.42 -1.67 1.61
N SER A 63 7.49 -1.13 1.04
CA SER A 63 8.84 -1.69 1.15
C SER A 63 9.74 -0.75 1.92
N PHE A 64 10.60 -1.33 2.75
CA PHE A 64 11.57 -0.61 3.56
C PHE A 64 12.92 -1.28 3.48
N LYS A 65 13.98 -0.47 3.47
CA LYS A 65 15.36 -0.93 3.53
C LYS A 65 15.95 -0.65 4.90
N HIS A 66 16.71 -1.60 5.44
CA HIS A 66 17.46 -1.38 6.68
C HIS A 66 18.56 -0.34 6.44
N ASP A 67 18.42 0.83 7.06
CA ASP A 67 19.33 1.97 6.91
C ASP A 67 19.23 2.87 8.17
N PRO A 68 19.82 2.45 9.30
CA PRO A 68 19.74 3.20 10.54
C PRO A 68 20.48 4.53 10.45
N VAL A 69 19.91 5.59 11.04
CA VAL A 69 20.65 6.85 11.23
C VAL A 69 21.85 6.62 12.16
N LYS A 70 22.99 7.24 11.83
CA LYS A 70 24.21 7.17 12.64
C LYS A 70 24.14 8.08 13.86
#